data_AF-A0A453T888-F1
#
_entry.id   AF-A0A453T888-F1
#
_cell.length_a   1.000
_cell.length_b   1.000
_cell.length_c   1.000
_cell.angle_alpha   90.00
_cell.angle_beta   90.00
_cell.angle_gamma   90.00
#
_symmetry.space_group_name_H-M   'P 1'
#
loop_
_entity.id
_entity.type
_entity.pdbx_description
1 polymer ?
#
loop_
_entity_poly.entity_id
_entity_poly.type
_entity_poly.pdbx_seq_one_letter_code
_entity_poly.pdbx_strand_id
1 'polypeptide(L)'
;FSSGEVAGMRRHDHLKTVFMSGFRCYKAQIELACCILRNASVLEQLIIEPRITDKVWAGDCSEWNTDLGQILPGVCEWAQVTSERFRKVISVVGASHHSE
;
A
#
# COMPACT_ATOMS: atom_id res chain seq x y z
N PHE A 1 -11.26 -24.66 7.56
CA PHE A 1 -10.50 -23.73 6.71
C PHE A 1 -9.05 -23.80 7.14
N SER A 2 -8.17 -24.31 6.27
CA SER A 2 -6.75 -24.48 6.56
C SER A 2 -6.12 -23.11 6.80
N SER A 3 -5.62 -22.89 8.02
CA SER A 3 -4.79 -21.73 8.35
C SER A 3 -3.48 -21.92 7.61
N GLY A 4 -3.40 -21.38 6.40
CA GLY A 4 -2.12 -21.17 5.73
C GLY A 4 -1.36 -20.08 6.48
N GLU A 5 -0.87 -20.41 7.67
CA GLU A 5 0.28 -19.72 8.23
C GLU A 5 1.38 -19.87 7.20
N VAL A 6 1.71 -18.77 6.53
CA VAL A 6 2.86 -18.70 5.64
C VAL A 6 4.09 -18.82 6.54
N ALA A 7 4.46 -20.07 6.82
CA ALA A 7 5.62 -20.44 7.61
C ALA A 7 6.87 -19.85 6.95
N GLY A 8 7.37 -18.74 7.47
CA GLY A 8 8.62 -18.16 7.01
C GLY A 8 8.75 -16.64 7.10
N MET A 9 7.66 -15.89 7.25
CA MET A 9 7.80 -14.44 7.44
C MET A 9 8.24 -14.12 8.86
N ARG A 10 9.45 -13.57 9.00
CA ARG A 10 9.99 -13.11 10.29
C ARG A 10 9.13 -11.96 10.81
N ARG A 11 8.92 -11.91 12.13
CA ARG A 11 8.34 -10.74 12.78
C ARG A 11 9.22 -9.52 12.50
N HIS A 12 8.58 -8.40 12.22
CA HIS A 12 9.25 -7.13 11.97
C HIS A 12 9.04 -6.22 13.19
N ASP A 13 9.74 -6.53 14.29
CA ASP A 13 9.55 -5.87 15.59
C ASP A 13 10.10 -4.43 15.67
N HIS A 14 10.68 -3.92 14.57
CA HIS A 14 11.23 -2.57 14.46
C HIS A 14 10.66 -1.76 13.29
N LEU A 15 9.80 -2.36 12.46
CA LEU A 15 9.28 -1.69 11.27
C LEU A 15 8.11 -0.80 11.64
N LYS A 16 8.36 0.52 11.73
CA LYS A 16 7.37 1.52 12.15
C LYS A 16 6.54 2.09 11.01
N THR A 17 7.17 2.33 9.87
CA THR A 17 6.53 3.00 8.72
C THR A 17 6.91 2.29 7.45
N VAL A 18 5.93 2.09 6.57
CA VAL A 18 6.15 1.56 5.22
C VAL A 18 5.51 2.51 4.22
N PHE A 19 6.24 2.81 3.16
CA PHE A 19 5.76 3.56 2.02
C PHE A 19 5.77 2.68 0.77
N MET A 20 4.66 2.61 0.06
CA MET A 20 4.49 1.82 -1.18
C MET A 20 3.99 2.73 -2.31
N SER A 21 4.88 3.09 -3.23
CA SER A 21 4.51 3.77 -4.48
C SER A 21 4.04 2.79 -5.55
N GLY A 22 3.25 3.27 -6.51
CA GLY A 22 2.69 2.46 -7.58
C GLY A 22 1.60 1.49 -7.13
N PHE A 23 0.95 1.72 -5.98
CA PHE A 23 -0.03 0.80 -5.42
C PHE A 23 -1.38 0.90 -6.15
N ARG A 24 -1.69 -0.10 -6.97
CA ARG A 24 -2.89 -0.14 -7.83
C ARG A 24 -3.84 -1.28 -7.48
N CYS A 25 -3.77 -1.80 -6.25
CA CYS A 25 -4.55 -2.95 -5.79
C CYS A 25 -4.31 -4.24 -6.59
N TYR A 26 -3.14 -4.41 -7.22
CA TYR A 26 -2.80 -5.71 -7.81
C TYR A 26 -2.67 -6.77 -6.71
N LYS A 27 -3.05 -8.01 -7.02
CA LYS A 27 -3.05 -9.13 -6.07
C LYS A 27 -1.75 -9.24 -5.28
N ALA A 28 -0.60 -9.20 -5.96
CA ALA A 28 0.71 -9.28 -5.32
C ALA A 28 0.99 -8.11 -4.36
N GLN A 29 0.54 -6.90 -4.69
CA GLN A 29 0.69 -5.72 -3.83
C GLN A 29 -0.17 -5.84 -2.57
N ILE A 30 -1.42 -6.30 -2.72
CA ILE A 30 -2.33 -6.55 -1.61
C ILE A 30 -1.77 -7.62 -0.68
N GLU A 31 -1.26 -8.73 -1.24
CA GLU A 31 -0.65 -9.80 -0.46
C GLU A 31 0.57 -9.30 0.33
N LEU A 32 1.45 -8.53 -0.32
CA LEU A 32 2.60 -7.90 0.35
C LEU A 32 2.16 -6.97 1.48
N ALA A 33 1.23 -6.05 1.23
CA ALA A 33 0.75 -5.11 2.24
C ALA A 33 0.08 -5.83 3.42
N CYS A 34 -0.75 -6.83 3.15
CA CYS A 34 -1.37 -7.66 4.20
C CYS A 34 -0.31 -8.42 5.01
N CYS A 35 0.73 -8.94 4.36
CA CYS A 35 1.83 -9.61 5.04
C CYS A 35 2.61 -8.66 5.95
N ILE A 36 2.90 -7.44 5.51
CA ILE A 36 3.53 -6.40 6.34
C ILE A 36 2.65 -6.08 7.55
N LEU A 37 1.36 -5.79 7.34
CA LEU A 37 0.40 -5.47 8.40
C LEU A 37 0.25 -6.58 9.44
N ARG A 38 0.37 -7.85 9.03
CA ARG A 38 0.32 -9.01 9.94
C ARG A 38 1.59 -9.18 10.76
N ASN A 39 2.76 -8.99 10.15
CA ASN A 39 4.04 -9.38 10.74
C ASN A 39 4.77 -8.23 11.44
N ALA A 40 4.39 -6.97 11.18
CA ALA A 40 4.97 -5.78 11.82
C ALA A 40 4.04 -5.27 12.94
N SER A 41 4.18 -5.85 14.14
CA SER A 41 3.35 -5.52 15.31
C SER A 41 3.45 -4.03 15.70
N VAL A 42 4.66 -3.46 15.60
CA VAL A 42 4.96 -2.06 15.91
C VAL A 42 4.72 -1.09 14.75
N LEU A 43 4.16 -1.56 13.62
CA LEU A 43 3.86 -0.68 12.49
C LEU A 43 2.84 0.38 12.93
N GLU A 44 3.24 1.63 12.82
CA GLU A 44 2.45 2.81 13.14
C GLU A 44 1.65 3.24 11.90
N GLN A 45 2.27 3.17 10.71
CA GLN A 45 1.67 3.68 9.48
C GLN A 45 2.09 2.89 8.23
N LEU A 46 1.10 2.60 7.38
CA LEU A 46 1.30 2.20 5.98
C LEU A 46 0.85 3.37 5.08
N ILE A 47 1.74 3.85 4.22
CA ILE A 47 1.44 4.91 3.26
C ILE A 47 1.45 4.28 1.87
N ILE A 48 0.35 4.42 1.14
CA ILE A 48 0.22 3.95 -0.23
C ILE A 48 0.05 5.14 -1.18
N GLU A 49 0.86 5.16 -2.24
CA GLU A 49 0.75 6.12 -3.34
C GLU A 49 0.41 5.33 -4.60
N PRO A 50 -0.73 5.58 -5.27
CA PRO A 50 -1.05 4.89 -6.52
C PRO A 50 -0.06 5.20 -7.66
N ARG A 51 0.56 6.37 -7.58
CA ARG A 51 1.54 6.86 -8.53
C ARG A 51 2.92 6.23 -8.29
N ILE A 52 3.63 5.87 -9.35
CA ILE A 52 5.06 5.55 -9.30
C ILE A 52 5.84 6.86 -9.22
N THR A 53 6.74 6.96 -8.25
CA THR A 53 7.58 8.15 -8.07
C THR A 53 8.97 7.94 -8.67
N ASP A 54 9.51 9.01 -9.24
CA ASP A 54 10.89 9.14 -9.71
C ASP A 54 11.94 8.91 -8.59
N LYS A 55 11.54 9.10 -7.33
CA LYS A 55 12.34 8.78 -6.15
C LYS A 55 12.64 7.29 -6.00
N VAL A 56 11.83 6.42 -6.59
CA VAL A 56 11.97 4.95 -6.50
C VAL A 56 12.58 4.37 -7.77
N TRP A 57 12.33 4.98 -8.93
CA TRP A 57 12.84 4.52 -10.21
C TRP A 57 13.37 5.71 -11.04
N ALA A 58 14.63 5.66 -11.43
CA ALA A 58 15.23 6.64 -12.33
C ALA A 58 14.81 6.33 -13.78
N GLY A 59 13.66 6.85 -14.20
CA GLY A 59 13.14 6.71 -15.56
C GLY A 59 11.80 7.43 -15.73
N ASP A 60 11.41 7.71 -16.98
CA ASP A 60 10.07 8.24 -17.26
C ASP A 60 9.02 7.22 -16.84
N CYS A 61 8.16 7.62 -15.90
CA CYS A 61 7.09 6.80 -15.36
C CYS A 61 5.69 7.30 -15.77
N SER A 62 5.61 8.22 -16.74
CA SER A 62 4.37 8.82 -17.20
C SER A 62 3.34 7.78 -17.66
N GLU A 63 3.77 6.80 -18.45
CA GLU A 63 2.93 5.69 -18.92
C GLU A 63 2.37 4.85 -17.77
N TRP A 64 3.16 4.59 -16.72
CA TRP A 64 2.69 3.86 -15.54
C TRP A 64 1.87 4.71 -14.57
N ASN A 65 1.66 5.98 -14.88
CA ASN A 65 0.85 6.92 -14.11
C ASN A 65 -0.43 7.33 -14.86
N THR A 66 -0.83 6.57 -15.88
CA THR A 66 -2.16 6.69 -16.49
C THR A 66 -3.25 6.17 -15.55
N ASP A 67 -4.47 6.62 -15.76
CA ASP A 67 -5.69 6.09 -15.12
C ASP A 67 -5.76 6.22 -13.59
N LEU A 68 -4.92 7.06 -12.98
CA LEU A 68 -4.89 7.28 -11.52
C LEU A 68 -6.27 7.66 -10.98
N GLY A 69 -7.01 8.52 -11.69
CA GLY A 69 -8.37 8.91 -11.31
C GLY A 69 -9.37 7.75 -11.31
N GLN A 70 -9.19 6.76 -12.19
CA GLN A 70 -10.06 5.59 -12.26
C GLN A 70 -9.79 4.59 -11.13
N ILE A 71 -8.52 4.42 -10.75
CA ILE A 71 -8.13 3.44 -9.72
C ILE A 71 -8.25 3.99 -8.30
N LEU A 72 -8.15 5.31 -8.11
CA LEU A 72 -8.08 5.94 -6.79
C LEU A 72 -9.26 5.56 -5.88
N PRO A 73 -10.53 5.52 -6.34
CA PRO A 73 -11.64 5.08 -5.50
C PRO A 73 -11.43 3.66 -4.94
N GLY A 74 -10.97 2.72 -5.77
CA GLY A 74 -10.69 1.34 -5.35
C GLY A 74 -9.49 1.22 -4.40
N VAL A 75 -8.49 2.09 -4.55
CA VAL A 75 -7.36 2.17 -3.61
C VAL A 75 -7.81 2.72 -2.25
N CYS A 76 -8.62 3.78 -2.25
CA CYS A 76 -9.18 4.36 -1.02
C CYS A 76 -10.10 3.38 -0.28
N GLU A 77 -10.99 2.70 -1.01
CA GLU A 77 -11.86 1.66 -0.44
C GLU A 77 -11.02 0.52 0.17
N TRP A 78 -10.04 0.01 -0.57
CA TRP A 78 -9.16 -1.04 -0.07
C TRP A 78 -8.41 -0.60 1.20
N ALA A 79 -7.89 0.64 1.22
CA ALA A 79 -7.18 1.18 2.37
C ALA A 79 -8.09 1.27 3.60
N GLN A 80 -9.33 1.74 3.44
CA GLN A 80 -10.29 1.84 4.51
C GLN A 80 -10.65 0.45 5.08
N VAL A 81 -11.08 -0.48 4.22
CA VAL A 81 -11.47 -1.84 4.65
C VAL A 81 -10.30 -2.56 5.32
N THR A 82 -9.09 -2.39 4.78
CA THR A 82 -7.88 -3.04 5.32
C THR A 82 -7.45 -2.39 6.64
N SER A 83 -7.55 -1.07 6.77
CA SER A 83 -7.30 -0.34 8.00
C SER A 83 -8.21 -0.84 9.13
N GLU A 84 -9.50 -0.97 8.86
CA GLU A 84 -10.49 -1.50 9.82
C GLU A 84 -10.16 -2.95 10.21
N ARG A 85 -9.83 -3.79 9.24
CA ARG A 85 -9.46 -5.20 9.46
C ARG A 85 -8.25 -5.38 10.37
N PHE A 86 -7.20 -4.58 10.16
CA PHE A 86 -5.93 -4.72 10.87
C PHE A 86 -5.79 -3.79 12.08
N ARG A 87 -6.69 -2.81 12.24
CA ARG A 87 -6.60 -1.74 13.23
C ARG A 87 -5.28 -0.97 13.15
N LYS A 88 -4.86 -0.65 11.92
CA LYS A 88 -3.61 0.06 11.61
C LYS A 88 -3.92 1.22 10.67
N VAL A 89 -3.20 2.33 10.82
CA VAL A 89 -3.38 3.51 9.96
C VAL A 89 -2.85 3.19 8.56
N ILE A 90 -3.72 3.32 7.57
CA ILE A 90 -3.36 3.25 6.15
C ILE A 90 -3.72 4.59 5.50
N SER A 91 -2.70 5.32 5.03
CA SER A 91 -2.87 6.63 4.39
C SER A 91 -2.69 6.50 2.88
N VAL A 92 -3.65 7.01 2.11
CA VAL A 92 -3.52 7.12 0.64
C VAL A 92 -3.06 8.54 0.31
N VAL A 93 -1.93 8.65 -0.38
CA VAL A 93 -1.38 9.95 -0.83
C VAL A 93 -1.55 10.10 -2.35
N GLY A 94 -1.69 11.35 -2.81
CA GLY A 94 -1.94 11.66 -4.22
C GLY A 94 -3.42 11.67 -4.62
N ALA A 95 -4.33 11.53 -3.66
CA ALA A 95 -5.72 11.99 -3.82
C ALA A 95 -5.71 13.53 -3.70
N SER A 96 -6.20 14.25 -4.73
CA SER A 96 -6.34 15.73 -4.84
C SER A 96 -5.05 16.56 -5.02
N HIS A 97 -4.95 17.58 -5.89
CA HIS A 97 -5.83 18.18 -6.91
C HIS A 97 -4.97 18.78 -8.05
N HIS A 98 -5.40 18.63 -9.31
CA HIS A 98 -5.11 19.64 -10.32
C HIS A 98 -5.79 20.94 -9.88
N SER A 99 -5.02 21.96 -9.57
CA SER A 99 -5.47 23.35 -9.41
C SER A 99 -4.30 24.25 -9.73
N GLU A 100 -3.99 24.41 -11.02
CA GLU A 100 -3.45 25.63 -11.61
C GLU A 100 -4.04 25.77 -13.02
#